data_AF-A0A8T5UGX9-F1
#
_entry.id   AF-A0A8T5UGX9-F1
#
_cell.length_a   1.000
_cell.length_b   1.000
_cell.length_c   1.000
_cell.angle_alpha   90.00
_cell.angle_beta   90.00
_cell.angle_gamma   90.00
#
_symmetry.space_group_name_H-M   'P 1'
#
loop_
_entity.id
_entity.type
_entity.pdbx_description
1 polymer ?
#
loop_
_entity_poly.entity_id
_entity_poly.type
_entity_poly.pdbx_seq_one_letter_code
_entity_poly.pdbx_strand_id
1 'polypeptide(L)'
;MKHKTGIILLIIGGALMVIGNAIGTIGVFELLQGYVVASVPTEWESLVTDIMVFIKWIAEQGGWAIIGGAVLILIGALKLGKFIIWIGLTFGALALIIWIITQVINVTGISLGSQLDTLLGQVYGLFTYNTGFAFTGVALTIIGKASIKKVPKSKAEVIEPSDEFKFCPECSKKLPIAANFCSECGN
;
A
#
# COMPACT_ATOMS: atom_id res chain seq x y z
N MET A 1 3.78 1.06 -22.26
CA MET A 1 2.35 0.91 -21.86
C MET A 1 2.08 -0.06 -20.69
N LYS A 2 3.02 -0.93 -20.28
CA LYS A 2 2.80 -1.98 -19.25
C LYS A 2 2.42 -1.49 -17.83
N HIS A 3 2.73 -0.25 -17.45
CA HIS A 3 2.34 0.31 -16.14
C HIS A 3 0.87 0.70 -16.04
N LYS A 4 0.26 1.16 -17.15
CA LYS A 4 -1.13 1.65 -17.14
C LYS A 4 -2.11 0.52 -16.82
N THR A 5 -1.86 -0.68 -17.36
CA THR A 5 -2.70 -1.86 -17.10
C THR A 5 -2.69 -2.27 -15.63
N GLY A 6 -1.52 -2.28 -14.97
CA GLY A 6 -1.43 -2.61 -13.54
C GLY A 6 -2.13 -1.59 -12.64
N ILE A 7 -2.05 -0.30 -12.97
CA ILE A 7 -2.73 0.77 -12.22
C ILE A 7 -4.24 0.69 -12.41
N ILE A 8 -4.72 0.45 -13.63
CA ILE A 8 -6.15 0.27 -13.90
C ILE A 8 -6.70 -0.93 -13.12
N LEU A 9 -5.97 -2.05 -13.07
CA LEU A 9 -6.34 -3.22 -12.28
C LEU A 9 -6.43 -2.91 -10.77
N LEU A 10 -5.53 -2.07 -10.24
CA LEU A 10 -5.63 -1.62 -8.85
C LEU A 10 -6.84 -0.74 -8.59
N ILE A 11 -7.18 0.17 -9.51
CA ILE A 11 -8.34 1.04 -9.37
C ILE A 11 -9.64 0.22 -9.43
N ILE A 12 -9.74 -0.70 -10.39
CA ILE A 12 -10.91 -1.60 -10.52
C ILE A 12 -11.00 -2.52 -9.29
N GLY A 13 -9.88 -3.10 -8.86
CA GLY A 13 -9.82 -3.95 -7.68
C GLY A 13 -10.22 -3.20 -6.41
N GLY A 14 -9.70 -1.98 -6.22
CA GLY A 14 -10.08 -1.10 -5.12
C GLY A 14 -11.55 -0.70 -5.15
N ALA A 15 -12.11 -0.37 -6.32
CA ALA A 15 -13.52 -0.04 -6.47
C ALA A 15 -14.43 -1.24 -6.14
N LEU A 16 -14.06 -2.44 -6.59
CA LEU A 16 -14.76 -3.68 -6.24
C LEU A 16 -14.70 -3.97 -4.74
N MET A 17 -13.58 -3.67 -4.09
CA MET A 17 -13.44 -3.77 -2.64
C MET A 17 -14.30 -2.74 -1.91
N VAL A 18 -14.42 -1.51 -2.40
CA VAL A 18 -15.34 -0.49 -1.84
C VAL A 18 -16.80 -0.94 -1.98
N ILE A 19 -17.22 -1.39 -3.18
CA ILE A 19 -18.58 -1.87 -3.42
C ILE A 19 -18.88 -3.11 -2.57
N GLY A 20 -17.92 -4.02 -2.47
CA GLY A 20 -18.04 -5.22 -1.64
C GLY A 20 -17.94 -4.96 -0.14
N ASN A 21 -17.75 -3.71 0.26
CA ASN A 21 -17.54 -3.28 1.65
C ASN A 21 -16.43 -4.09 2.35
N ALA A 22 -15.38 -4.41 1.58
CA ALA A 22 -14.17 -5.10 2.03
C ALA A 22 -13.32 -4.13 2.88
N ILE A 23 -13.87 -3.79 4.04
CA ILE A 23 -13.26 -2.95 5.05
C ILE A 23 -12.56 -3.89 6.04
N GLY A 24 -11.31 -3.59 6.40
CA GLY A 24 -10.66 -4.26 7.53
C GLY A 24 -11.45 -3.86 8.78
N THR A 25 -12.09 -4.82 9.43
CA THR A 25 -13.14 -4.45 10.37
C THR A 25 -12.59 -4.04 11.72
N ILE A 26 -13.24 -3.03 12.28
CA ILE A 26 -12.92 -2.36 13.53
C ILE A 26 -12.65 -3.37 14.66
N GLY A 27 -13.45 -4.44 14.75
CA GLY A 27 -13.33 -5.43 15.83
C GLY A 27 -12.07 -6.29 15.76
N VAL A 28 -11.55 -6.59 14.56
CA VAL A 28 -10.28 -7.34 14.43
C VAL A 28 -9.11 -6.47 14.86
N PHE A 29 -9.19 -5.17 14.56
CA PHE A 29 -8.21 -4.20 15.01
C PHE A 29 -8.22 -4.03 16.53
N GLU A 30 -9.39 -4.00 17.15
CA GLU A 30 -9.52 -3.89 18.61
C GLU A 30 -8.99 -5.13 19.32
N LEU A 31 -9.21 -6.33 18.77
CA LEU A 31 -8.59 -7.56 19.25
C LEU A 31 -7.07 -7.52 19.15
N LEU A 32 -6.53 -7.20 17.96
CA LEU A 32 -5.08 -7.06 17.75
C LEU A 32 -4.47 -5.99 18.64
N GLN A 33 -5.14 -4.85 18.80
CA GLN A 33 -4.72 -3.76 19.68
C GLN A 33 -4.67 -4.23 21.13
N GLY A 34 -5.68 -4.95 21.60
CA GLY A 34 -5.70 -5.52 22.94
C GLY A 34 -4.49 -6.42 23.19
N TYR A 35 -4.15 -7.31 22.25
CA TYR A 35 -2.98 -8.17 22.36
C TYR A 35 -1.65 -7.42 22.29
N VAL A 36 -1.52 -6.46 21.38
CA VAL A 36 -0.28 -5.70 21.19
C VAL A 36 -0.03 -4.80 22.39
N VAL A 37 -1.01 -4.03 22.85
CA VAL A 37 -0.87 -3.14 24.02
C VAL A 37 -0.55 -3.93 25.28
N ALA A 38 -1.21 -5.08 25.49
CA ALA A 38 -0.92 -5.94 26.64
C ALA A 38 0.51 -6.56 26.63
N SER A 39 1.19 -6.56 25.48
CA SER A 39 2.54 -7.11 25.33
C SER A 39 3.67 -6.08 25.47
N VAL A 40 3.32 -4.81 25.66
CA VAL A 40 4.26 -3.69 25.64
C VAL A 40 4.34 -3.06 27.05
N PRO A 41 5.52 -2.56 27.50
CA PRO A 41 5.63 -1.85 28.76
C PRO A 41 4.75 -0.58 28.80
N THR A 42 4.22 -0.24 29.98
CA THR A 42 3.26 0.86 30.21
C THR A 42 3.74 2.23 29.69
N GLU A 43 5.06 2.46 29.70
CA GLU A 43 5.70 3.67 29.17
C GLU A 43 5.52 3.86 27.65
N TRP A 44 5.31 2.79 26.88
CA TRP A 44 5.14 2.84 25.43
C TRP A 44 3.67 2.67 24.99
N GLU A 45 2.74 2.42 25.91
CA GLU A 45 1.33 2.15 25.59
C GLU A 45 0.68 3.26 24.78
N SER A 46 0.90 4.54 25.16
CA SER A 46 0.32 5.68 24.44
C SER A 46 0.82 5.75 23.00
N LEU A 47 2.13 5.58 22.78
CA LEU A 47 2.73 5.67 21.45
C LEU A 47 2.28 4.53 20.55
N VAL A 48 2.21 3.31 21.09
CA VAL A 48 1.72 2.13 20.36
C VAL A 48 0.23 2.26 20.05
N THR A 49 -0.57 2.80 20.97
CA THR A 49 -1.99 3.07 20.77
C THR A 49 -2.21 4.05 19.62
N ASP A 50 -1.47 5.17 19.59
CA ASP A 50 -1.60 6.18 18.53
C ASP A 50 -1.24 5.61 17.15
N ILE A 51 -0.15 4.82 17.07
CA ILE A 51 0.24 4.13 15.84
C ILE A 51 -0.85 3.14 15.41
N MET A 52 -1.38 2.34 16.34
CA MET A 52 -2.43 1.37 16.08
C MET A 52 -3.71 2.04 15.58
N VAL A 53 -4.11 3.17 16.15
CA VAL A 53 -5.25 3.97 15.69
C VAL A 53 -5.03 4.48 14.27
N PHE A 54 -3.83 4.94 13.95
CA PHE A 54 -3.49 5.36 12.59
C PHE A 54 -3.58 4.21 11.58
N ILE A 55 -3.07 3.01 11.93
CA ILE A 55 -3.17 1.84 11.05
C ILE A 55 -4.64 1.38 10.94
N LYS A 56 -5.42 1.43 12.04
CA LYS A 56 -6.86 1.15 12.04
C LYS A 56 -7.59 2.06 11.06
N TRP A 57 -7.34 3.36 11.10
CA TRP A 57 -7.93 4.32 10.18
C TRP A 57 -7.61 3.98 8.71
N ILE A 58 -6.37 3.58 8.39
CA ILE A 58 -6.01 3.15 7.03
C ILE A 58 -6.75 1.85 6.64
N ALA A 59 -6.87 0.90 7.56
CA ALA A 59 -7.56 -0.37 7.32
C ALA A 59 -9.07 -0.19 7.12
N GLU A 60 -9.68 0.78 7.81
CA GLU A 60 -11.07 1.20 7.64
C GLU A 60 -11.32 1.75 6.23
N GLN A 61 -10.34 2.44 5.65
CA GLN A 61 -10.45 2.94 4.28
C GLN A 61 -10.36 1.82 3.23
N GLY A 62 -9.73 0.67 3.54
CA GLY A 62 -9.74 -0.54 2.72
C GLY A 62 -9.51 -0.30 1.23
N GLY A 63 -10.55 -0.47 0.41
CA GLY A 63 -10.53 -0.23 -1.03
C GLY A 63 -10.15 1.20 -1.44
N TRP A 64 -10.50 2.21 -0.65
CA TRP A 64 -10.08 3.61 -0.86
C TRP A 64 -8.58 3.79 -0.69
N ALA A 65 -7.95 3.07 0.25
CA ALA A 65 -6.51 3.10 0.41
C ALA A 65 -5.80 2.55 -0.84
N ILE A 66 -6.35 1.50 -1.46
CA ILE A 66 -5.81 0.94 -2.71
C ILE A 66 -5.96 1.94 -3.87
N ILE A 67 -7.12 2.58 -4.01
CA ILE A 67 -7.36 3.60 -5.05
C ILE A 67 -6.41 4.80 -4.83
N GLY A 68 -6.33 5.33 -3.62
CA GLY A 68 -5.45 6.44 -3.27
C GLY A 68 -3.97 6.10 -3.52
N GLY A 69 -3.55 4.88 -3.16
CA GLY A 69 -2.21 4.40 -3.44
C GLY A 69 -1.93 4.24 -4.94
N ALA A 70 -2.93 3.84 -5.74
CA ALA A 70 -2.81 3.76 -7.20
C ALA A 70 -2.68 5.16 -7.85
N VAL A 71 -3.42 6.16 -7.34
CA VAL A 71 -3.30 7.56 -7.76
C VAL A 71 -1.93 8.14 -7.38
N LEU A 72 -1.43 7.86 -6.17
CA LEU A 72 -0.07 8.25 -5.76
C LEU A 72 1.01 7.68 -6.67
N ILE A 73 0.83 6.44 -7.16
CA ILE A 73 1.71 5.84 -8.15
C ILE A 73 1.65 6.60 -9.49
N LEU A 74 0.49 7.10 -9.90
CA LEU A 74 0.35 7.92 -11.12
C LEU A 74 1.07 9.27 -11.02
N ILE A 75 1.08 9.89 -9.83
CA ILE A 75 1.72 11.19 -9.57
C ILE A 75 3.26 11.03 -9.41
N GLY A 76 3.79 9.81 -9.39
CA GLY A 76 5.23 9.52 -9.32
C GLY A 76 5.75 9.12 -7.94
N ALA A 77 4.90 9.11 -6.92
CA ALA A 77 5.23 8.68 -5.56
C ALA A 77 5.21 7.14 -5.40
N LEU A 78 6.03 6.44 -6.19
CA LEU A 78 6.02 4.98 -6.32
C LEU A 78 6.24 4.23 -4.99
N LYS A 79 7.10 4.75 -4.10
CA LYS A 79 7.39 4.11 -2.81
C LYS A 79 6.21 4.22 -1.84
N LEU A 80 5.65 5.43 -1.71
CA LEU A 80 4.55 5.72 -0.81
C LEU A 80 3.27 5.00 -1.25
N GLY A 81 2.93 5.08 -2.55
CA GLY A 81 1.75 4.41 -3.09
C GLY A 81 1.83 2.88 -2.94
N LYS A 82 3.00 2.27 -3.17
CA LYS A 82 3.20 0.84 -2.93
C LYS A 82 3.05 0.45 -1.46
N PHE A 83 3.47 1.30 -0.54
CA PHE A 83 3.33 1.06 0.89
C PHE A 83 1.85 1.09 1.31
N ILE A 84 1.09 2.09 0.87
CA ILE A 84 -0.34 2.20 1.17
C ILE A 84 -1.12 1.02 0.57
N ILE A 85 -0.85 0.66 -0.70
CA ILE A 85 -1.47 -0.52 -1.32
C ILE A 85 -1.10 -1.79 -0.55
N TRP A 86 0.14 -1.90 -0.05
CA TRP A 86 0.54 -3.08 0.71
C TRP A 86 -0.27 -3.24 2.00
N ILE A 87 -0.49 -2.15 2.75
CA ILE A 87 -1.30 -2.15 3.96
C ILE A 87 -2.75 -2.55 3.64
N GLY A 88 -3.38 -1.90 2.66
CA GLY A 88 -4.75 -2.23 2.26
C GLY A 88 -4.89 -3.69 1.77
N LEU A 89 -3.88 -4.18 1.03
CA LEU A 89 -3.85 -5.55 0.53
C LEU A 89 -3.64 -6.57 1.64
N THR A 90 -2.82 -6.30 2.66
CA THR A 90 -2.61 -7.24 3.77
C THR A 90 -3.90 -7.53 4.52
N PHE A 91 -4.75 -6.52 4.73
CA PHE A 91 -6.05 -6.72 5.39
C PHE A 91 -7.04 -7.47 4.49
N GLY A 92 -7.12 -7.11 3.21
CA GLY A 92 -7.94 -7.84 2.25
C GLY A 92 -7.49 -9.31 2.09
N ALA A 93 -6.19 -9.57 2.09
CA ALA A 93 -5.66 -10.93 2.01
C ALA A 93 -5.90 -11.73 3.28
N LEU A 94 -5.74 -11.13 4.46
CA LEU A 94 -6.01 -11.77 5.75
C LEU A 94 -7.48 -12.17 5.87
N ALA A 95 -8.39 -11.28 5.48
CA ALA A 95 -9.82 -11.57 5.46
C ALA A 95 -10.17 -12.69 4.46
N LEU A 96 -9.50 -12.71 3.29
CA LEU A 96 -9.65 -13.78 2.30
C LEU A 96 -9.18 -15.14 2.85
N ILE A 97 -8.07 -15.18 3.60
CA ILE A 97 -7.58 -16.40 4.24
C ILE A 97 -8.61 -16.93 5.25
N ILE A 98 -9.14 -16.05 6.10
CA ILE A 98 -10.14 -16.42 7.12
C ILE A 98 -11.40 -16.98 6.45
N TRP A 99 -11.87 -16.32 5.39
CA TRP A 99 -13.00 -16.82 4.60
C TRP A 99 -12.75 -18.22 4.03
N ILE A 100 -11.57 -18.47 3.43
CA ILE A 100 -11.22 -19.80 2.90
C ILE A 100 -11.25 -20.85 4.01
N ILE A 101 -10.68 -20.56 5.18
CA ILE A 101 -10.65 -21.50 6.31
C ILE A 101 -12.08 -21.82 6.76
N THR A 102 -12.94 -20.82 6.91
CA THR A 102 -14.36 -21.01 7.27
C THR A 102 -15.09 -21.86 6.23
N GLN A 103 -14.87 -21.63 4.92
CA GLN A 103 -15.49 -22.46 3.88
C GLN A 103 -15.01 -23.90 3.92
N VAL A 104 -13.71 -24.15 4.13
CA VAL A 104 -13.15 -25.50 4.24
C VAL A 104 -13.79 -26.24 5.42
N ILE A 105 -13.94 -25.59 6.58
CA ILE A 105 -14.58 -26.19 7.76
C ILE A 105 -16.05 -26.51 7.48
N ASN A 106 -16.80 -25.56 6.90
CA ASN A 106 -18.22 -25.75 6.57
C ASN A 106 -18.44 -26.88 5.56
N VAL A 107 -17.54 -27.04 4.58
CA VAL A 107 -17.65 -28.08 3.53
C VAL A 107 -17.18 -29.45 4.04
N THR A 108 -16.10 -29.50 4.82
CA THR A 108 -15.53 -30.77 5.31
C THR A 108 -16.20 -31.29 6.58
N GLY A 109 -16.90 -30.43 7.32
CA GLY A 109 -17.53 -30.78 8.60
C GLY A 109 -16.52 -31.06 9.72
N ILE A 110 -15.24 -30.76 9.52
CA ILE A 110 -14.17 -30.98 10.50
C ILE A 110 -14.24 -29.85 11.54
N SER A 111 -14.68 -30.17 12.75
CA SER A 111 -14.63 -29.23 13.88
C SER A 111 -13.21 -29.10 14.42
N LEU A 112 -12.75 -27.87 14.65
CA LEU A 112 -11.48 -27.58 15.32
C LEU A 112 -11.61 -27.59 16.85
N GLY A 113 -12.80 -27.89 17.36
CA GLY A 113 -13.18 -27.78 18.77
C GLY A 113 -14.13 -26.58 18.99
N SER A 114 -15.06 -26.73 19.94
CA SER A 114 -16.15 -25.77 20.16
C SER A 114 -15.68 -24.33 20.41
N GLN A 115 -14.56 -24.13 21.10
CA GLN A 115 -13.98 -22.81 21.34
C GLN A 115 -13.40 -22.17 20.07
N LEU A 116 -12.69 -22.95 19.26
CA LEU A 116 -12.09 -22.49 18.00
C LEU A 116 -13.17 -22.19 16.94
N ASP A 117 -14.21 -23.01 16.87
CA ASP A 117 -15.33 -22.78 15.96
C ASP A 117 -16.09 -21.50 16.33
N THR A 118 -16.26 -21.23 17.64
CA THR A 118 -16.89 -19.99 18.13
C THR A 118 -16.02 -18.77 17.84
N LEU A 119 -14.71 -18.84 18.11
CA LEU A 119 -13.76 -17.77 17.80
C LEU A 119 -13.73 -17.49 16.29
N LEU A 120 -13.68 -18.53 15.48
CA LEU A 120 -13.66 -18.39 14.03
C LEU A 120 -14.97 -17.82 13.49
N GLY A 121 -16.12 -18.22 14.05
CA GLY A 121 -17.42 -17.63 13.73
C GLY A 121 -17.51 -16.15 14.11
N GLN A 122 -16.97 -15.76 15.27
CA GLN A 122 -16.87 -14.36 15.67
C GLN A 122 -15.96 -13.57 14.73
N VAL A 123 -14.75 -14.06 14.46
CA VAL A 123 -13.80 -13.40 13.55
C VAL A 123 -14.35 -13.32 12.13
N TYR A 124 -15.02 -14.38 11.64
CA TYR A 124 -15.70 -14.37 10.35
C TYR A 124 -16.83 -13.35 10.30
N GLY A 125 -17.68 -13.31 11.34
CA GLY A 125 -18.76 -12.33 11.45
C GLY A 125 -18.24 -10.90 11.59
N LEU A 126 -17.02 -10.73 12.10
CA LEU A 126 -16.35 -9.44 12.09
C LEU A 126 -15.92 -9.05 10.69
N PHE A 127 -15.58 -9.95 9.76
CA PHE A 127 -15.22 -9.58 8.39
C PHE A 127 -16.46 -9.47 7.49
N THR A 128 -16.77 -8.27 7.01
CA THR A 128 -17.81 -8.04 5.98
C THR A 128 -17.35 -8.50 4.59
N TYR A 129 -17.17 -9.81 4.40
CA TYR A 129 -17.07 -10.42 3.07
C TYR A 129 -18.46 -10.83 2.60
N ASN A 130 -19.32 -9.82 2.44
CA ASN A 130 -20.74 -10.09 2.15
C ASN A 130 -20.99 -10.37 0.66
N THR A 131 -19.97 -10.25 -0.20
CA THR A 131 -20.11 -10.39 -1.65
C THR A 131 -18.86 -10.94 -2.33
N GLY A 132 -19.05 -11.70 -3.42
CA GLY A 132 -17.94 -12.12 -4.30
C GLY A 132 -17.12 -10.95 -4.86
N PHE A 133 -17.68 -9.74 -4.88
CA PHE A 133 -16.99 -8.52 -5.30
C PHE A 133 -15.79 -8.17 -4.41
N ALA A 134 -15.89 -8.38 -3.09
CA ALA A 134 -14.76 -8.20 -2.17
C ALA A 134 -13.60 -9.13 -2.53
N PHE A 135 -13.91 -10.41 -2.77
CA PHE A 135 -12.94 -11.43 -3.15
C PHE A 135 -12.27 -11.12 -4.49
N THR A 136 -13.07 -10.87 -5.52
CA THR A 136 -12.56 -10.53 -6.86
C THR A 136 -11.74 -9.24 -6.82
N GLY A 137 -12.15 -8.26 -6.00
CA GLY A 137 -11.43 -7.02 -5.78
C GLY A 137 -10.04 -7.25 -5.17
N VAL A 138 -9.92 -8.06 -4.12
CA VAL A 138 -8.61 -8.41 -3.53
C VAL A 138 -7.74 -9.16 -4.54
N ALA A 139 -8.28 -10.17 -5.22
CA ALA A 139 -7.54 -10.95 -6.20
C ALA A 139 -7.00 -10.08 -7.35
N LEU A 140 -7.84 -9.20 -7.91
CA LEU A 140 -7.43 -8.24 -8.94
C LEU A 140 -6.36 -7.27 -8.44
N THR A 141 -6.47 -6.83 -7.18
CA THR A 141 -5.48 -5.94 -6.57
C THR A 141 -4.12 -6.64 -6.41
N ILE A 142 -4.09 -7.92 -6.02
CA ILE A 142 -2.86 -8.72 -5.93
C ILE A 142 -2.19 -8.81 -7.31
N ILE A 143 -2.97 -9.15 -8.35
CA ILE A 143 -2.48 -9.28 -9.73
C ILE A 143 -2.02 -7.93 -10.27
N GLY A 144 -2.79 -6.87 -10.02
CA GLY A 144 -2.47 -5.50 -10.42
C GLY A 144 -1.17 -5.02 -9.78
N LYS A 145 -0.96 -5.28 -8.49
CA LYS A 145 0.28 -4.98 -7.78
C LYS A 145 1.47 -5.75 -8.34
N ALA A 146 1.32 -7.05 -8.60
CA ALA A 146 2.39 -7.87 -9.19
C ALA A 146 2.79 -7.40 -10.60
N SER A 147 1.82 -6.84 -11.34
CA SER A 147 2.02 -6.31 -12.69
C SER A 147 2.78 -4.97 -12.73
N ILE A 148 2.85 -4.24 -11.61
CA ILE A 148 3.65 -3.00 -11.49
C ILE A 148 5.12 -3.37 -11.24
N LYS A 149 5.82 -3.75 -12.33
CA LYS A 149 7.27 -3.98 -12.30
C LYS A 149 8.01 -2.73 -11.81
N LYS A 150 9.10 -2.94 -11.06
CA LYS A 150 10.05 -1.86 -10.75
C LYS A 150 10.59 -1.33 -12.08
N VAL A 151 10.31 -0.08 -12.40
CA VAL A 151 11.18 0.66 -13.34
C VAL A 151 12.55 0.71 -12.63
N PRO A 152 13.65 0.23 -13.24
CA PRO A 152 14.97 0.56 -12.72
C PRO A 152 15.04 2.08 -12.65
N LYS A 153 15.43 2.63 -11.49
CA LYS A 153 15.50 4.07 -11.22
C LYS A 153 15.89 4.83 -12.49
N SER A 154 14.92 5.51 -13.10
CA SER A 154 15.28 6.76 -13.75
C SER A 154 15.86 7.59 -12.63
N LYS A 155 17.16 7.86 -12.73
CA LYS A 155 17.90 8.75 -11.85
C LYS A 155 17.01 9.96 -11.55
N ALA A 156 16.79 10.21 -10.27
CA ALA A 156 17.20 11.46 -9.63
C ALA A 156 16.71 12.68 -10.41
N GLU A 157 15.90 13.52 -9.76
CA GLU A 157 15.68 14.91 -10.15
C GLU A 157 16.91 15.45 -10.87
N VAL A 158 16.82 15.59 -12.19
CA VAL A 158 17.64 16.55 -12.89
C VAL A 158 16.85 17.82 -12.76
N ILE A 159 17.20 18.62 -11.74
CA ILE A 159 17.07 20.07 -11.78
C ILE A 159 17.39 20.45 -13.23
N GLU A 160 16.44 21.04 -13.97
CA GLU A 160 16.76 21.62 -15.27
C GLU A 160 18.02 22.47 -15.07
N PRO A 161 19.16 22.18 -15.72
CA PRO A 161 20.17 23.20 -15.80
C PRO A 161 19.50 24.30 -16.60
N SER A 162 19.07 25.36 -15.92
CA SER A 162 18.77 26.64 -16.55
C SER A 162 19.86 26.87 -17.60
N ASP A 163 19.47 27.09 -18.85
CA ASP A 163 20.33 27.39 -20.00
C ASP A 163 21.05 28.76 -19.83
N GLU A 164 21.53 29.04 -18.62
CA GLU A 164 22.35 30.17 -18.29
C GLU A 164 23.81 29.72 -18.42
N PHE A 165 24.45 30.20 -19.49
CA PHE A 165 25.86 29.98 -19.77
C PHE A 165 26.61 31.28 -19.46
N LYS A 166 27.83 31.15 -18.90
CA LYS A 166 28.76 32.27 -18.80
C LYS A 166 29.84 32.14 -19.87
N PHE A 167 30.38 33.26 -20.33
CA PHE A 167 31.50 33.25 -21.27
C PHE A 167 32.81 33.36 -20.49
N CYS A 168 33.81 32.58 -20.90
CA CYS A 168 35.17 32.75 -20.37
C CYS A 168 35.69 34.14 -20.79
N PRO A 169 36.18 34.98 -19.85
CA PRO A 169 36.68 36.32 -20.19
C PRO A 169 37.95 36.29 -21.07
N GLU A 170 38.72 35.20 -21.02
CA GLU A 170 39.98 35.05 -21.78
C GLU A 170 39.75 34.54 -23.20
N CYS A 171 38.95 33.48 -23.36
CA CYS A 171 38.81 32.79 -24.65
C CYS A 171 37.41 32.87 -25.26
N SER A 172 36.48 33.60 -24.63
CA SER A 172 35.09 33.82 -25.09
C SER A 172 34.31 32.53 -25.41
N LYS A 173 34.74 31.37 -24.89
CA LYS A 173 34.01 30.11 -25.02
C LYS A 173 32.86 30.05 -24.00
N LYS A 174 31.77 29.42 -24.43
CA LYS A 174 30.59 29.14 -23.59
C LYS A 174 30.95 28.11 -22.53
N LEU A 175 30.70 28.44 -21.27
CA LEU A 175 30.89 27.57 -20.12
C LEU A 175 29.56 27.44 -19.36
N PRO A 176 29.26 26.26 -18.80
CA PRO A 176 28.17 26.15 -17.85
C PRO A 176 28.47 27.00 -16.61
N ILE A 177 27.47 27.65 -16.01
CA ILE A 177 27.67 28.57 -14.87
C ILE A 177 28.40 27.92 -13.69
N ALA A 178 28.17 26.63 -13.47
CA ALA A 178 28.80 25.84 -12.42
C ALA A 178 30.30 25.53 -12.68
N ALA A 179 30.83 25.78 -13.88
CA ALA A 179 32.25 25.59 -14.15
C ALA A 179 33.08 26.70 -13.53
N ASN A 180 33.96 26.34 -12.60
CA ASN A 180 34.93 27.27 -12.00
C ASN A 180 36.22 27.40 -12.80
N PHE A 181 36.40 26.56 -13.83
CA PHE A 181 37.61 26.51 -14.66
C PHE A 181 37.24 26.27 -16.12
N CYS A 182 37.94 26.94 -17.02
CA CYS A 182 37.85 26.74 -18.45
C CYS A 182 38.82 25.63 -18.88
N SER A 183 38.31 24.60 -19.55
CA SER A 183 39.11 23.46 -20.03
C SER A 183 40.12 23.82 -21.12
N GLU A 184 40.05 25.02 -21.67
CA GLU A 184 40.82 25.43 -22.85
C GLU A 184 41.95 26.40 -22.49
N CYS A 185 41.73 27.32 -21.55
CA CYS A 185 42.77 28.23 -21.05
C CYS A 185 43.26 27.90 -19.63
N GLY A 186 42.65 26.92 -18.94
CA GLY A 186 43.11 26.43 -17.64
C GLY A 186 42.82 27.35 -16.45
N ASN A 187 42.12 28.47 -16.67
CA ASN A 187 41.67 29.42 -15.66
C ASN A 187 40.18 29.32 -15.37
#